data_AF-A0AA35NWQ5-F1
#
_entry.id   AF-A0AA35NWQ5-F1
#
_cell.length_a   1.000
_cell.length_b   1.000
_cell.length_c   1.000
_cell.angle_alpha   90.00
_cell.angle_beta   90.00
_cell.angle_gamma   90.00
#
_symmetry.space_group_name_H-M   'P 1'
#
loop_
_entity.id
_entity.type
_entity.pdbx_description
1 polymer ?
#
loop_
_entity_poly.entity_id
_entity_poly.type
_entity_poly.pdbx_seq_one_letter_code
_entity_poly.pdbx_strand_id
1 'polypeptide(L)'
;MQELQEFCKKLHAKIEEVDEERYDTEVKLQKTTKELEDLSQKLFDLRGKFKRPPLKRVRMSADAMLRALLGSKHKVCMDLRANLKQVKKEDTEKEKDLRDVGDWRKNIEEKSGMEGRKKMFEGGE
;
A
#
# COMPACT_ATOMS: atom_id res chain seq x y z
N MET A 1 12.96 74.06 -30.82
CA MET A 1 12.11 73.09 -31.53
C MET A 1 12.85 71.81 -31.89
N GLN A 2 14.07 71.88 -32.44
CA GLN A 2 14.87 70.71 -32.83
C GLN A 2 15.22 69.79 -31.64
N GLU A 3 15.65 70.36 -30.52
CA GLU A 3 15.97 69.60 -29.29
C GLU A 3 14.79 68.77 -28.78
N LEU A 4 13.57 69.30 -28.87
CA LEU A 4 12.37 68.62 -28.44
C LEU A 4 12.04 67.42 -29.36
N GLN A 5 12.23 67.58 -30.67
CA GLN A 5 12.04 66.51 -31.65
C GLN A 5 13.09 65.40 -31.49
N GLU A 6 14.35 65.77 -31.24
CA GLU A 6 15.41 64.81 -30.93
C GLU A 6 15.14 64.05 -29.63
N PHE A 7 14.63 64.75 -28.61
CA PHE A 7 14.23 64.12 -27.36
C PHE A 7 13.07 63.12 -27.56
N CYS A 8 12.04 63.48 -28.33
CA CYS A 8 10.95 62.56 -28.67
C CYS A 8 11.46 61.30 -29.39
N LYS A 9 12.42 61.43 -30.32
CA LYS A 9 13.02 60.28 -31.00
C LYS A 9 13.81 59.39 -30.04
N LYS A 10 14.57 59.98 -29.12
CA LYS A 10 15.29 59.24 -28.07
C LYS A 10 14.35 58.48 -27.14
N LEU A 11 13.23 59.09 -26.76
CA LEU A 11 12.20 58.42 -25.95
C LEU A 11 11.58 57.25 -26.70
N HIS A 12 11.25 57.41 -27.99
CA HIS A 12 10.69 56.32 -28.78
C HIS A 12 11.62 55.10 -28.85
N ALA A 13 12.91 55.33 -29.16
CA ALA A 13 13.90 54.26 -29.17
C ALA A 13 14.05 53.59 -27.80
N LYS A 14 14.00 54.38 -26.72
CA LYS A 14 14.09 53.85 -25.35
C LYS A 14 12.85 53.05 -24.94
N ILE A 15 11.68 53.38 -25.46
CA ILE A 15 10.46 52.60 -25.23
C ILE A 15 10.59 51.22 -25.87
N GLU A 16 11.12 51.13 -27.09
CA GLU A 16 11.34 49.85 -27.78
C GLU A 16 12.30 48.95 -26.99
N GLU A 17 13.45 49.50 -26.57
CA GLU A 17 14.44 48.78 -25.75
C GLU A 17 13.84 48.29 -24.42
N VAL A 18 13.12 49.17 -23.70
CA VAL A 18 12.53 48.82 -22.40
C VAL A 18 11.41 47.79 -22.55
N ASP A 19 10.63 47.82 -23.62
CA ASP A 19 9.56 46.82 -23.82
C ASP A 19 10.13 45.43 -24.16
N GLU A 20 11.25 45.35 -24.89
CA GLU A 20 11.99 44.10 -25.09
C GLU A 20 12.54 43.54 -23.77
N GLU A 21 13.18 44.38 -22.95
CA GLU A 21 13.67 43.98 -21.62
C GLU A 21 12.53 43.53 -20.69
N ARG A 22 11.38 44.23 -20.75
CA ARG A 22 10.18 43.88 -19.99
C ARG A 22 9.66 42.51 -20.43
N TYR A 23 9.59 42.24 -21.72
CA TYR A 23 9.17 40.95 -22.26
C TYR A 23 10.07 39.81 -21.79
N ASP A 24 11.40 39.99 -21.86
CA ASP A 24 12.36 38.98 -21.37
C ASP A 24 12.20 38.71 -19.87
N THR A 25 11.97 39.76 -19.09
CA THR A 25 11.73 39.66 -17.65
C THR A 25 10.42 38.92 -17.36
N GLU A 26 9.36 39.20 -18.11
CA GLU A 26 8.07 38.53 -18.01
C GLU A 26 8.19 37.03 -18.33
N VAL A 27 8.94 36.66 -19.38
CA VAL A 27 9.21 35.26 -19.72
C VAL A 27 9.99 34.55 -18.61
N LYS A 28 11.01 35.21 -18.00
CA LYS A 28 11.75 34.65 -16.86
C LYS A 28 10.84 34.45 -15.64
N LEU A 29 9.93 35.40 -15.38
CA LEU A 29 8.95 35.28 -14.31
C LEU A 29 8.00 34.11 -14.54
N GLN A 30 7.44 33.98 -15.76
CA GLN A 30 6.56 32.86 -16.13
C GLN A 30 7.23 31.50 -15.94
N LYS A 31 8.50 31.36 -16.34
CA LYS A 31 9.28 30.14 -16.10
C LYS A 31 9.41 29.84 -14.60
N THR A 32 9.80 30.84 -13.81
CA THR A 32 9.93 30.70 -12.35
C THR A 32 8.60 30.32 -11.69
N THR A 33 7.50 30.96 -12.08
CA THR A 33 6.16 30.65 -11.57
C THR A 33 5.76 29.22 -11.90
N LYS A 34 6.00 28.77 -13.13
CA LYS A 34 5.70 27.40 -13.54
C LYS A 34 6.51 26.36 -12.75
N GLU A 35 7.79 26.63 -12.54
CA GLU A 35 8.64 25.77 -11.69
C GLU A 35 8.14 25.72 -10.24
N LEU A 36 7.71 26.87 -9.69
CA LEU A 36 7.12 26.93 -8.35
C LEU A 36 5.82 26.14 -8.25
N GLU A 37 4.95 26.22 -9.27
CA GLU A 37 3.70 25.43 -9.33
C GLU A 37 3.99 23.93 -9.36
N ASP A 38 4.92 23.49 -10.21
CA ASP A 38 5.33 22.09 -10.31
C ASP A 38 5.93 21.59 -8.99
N LEU A 39 6.78 22.39 -8.34
CA LEU A 39 7.36 22.05 -7.03
C LEU A 39 6.31 22.04 -5.92
N SER A 40 5.36 22.97 -5.94
CA SER A 40 4.25 23.02 -4.99
C SER A 40 3.36 21.78 -5.11
N GLN A 41 3.06 21.35 -6.34
CA GLN A 41 2.31 20.13 -6.58
C GLN A 41 3.08 18.89 -6.09
N LYS A 42 4.38 18.78 -6.41
CA LYS A 42 5.23 17.69 -5.88
C LYS A 42 5.26 17.69 -4.35
N LEU A 43 5.36 18.86 -3.72
CA LEU A 43 5.31 18.99 -2.27
C LEU A 43 3.96 18.53 -1.73
N PHE A 44 2.85 18.86 -2.38
CA PHE A 44 1.51 18.40 -1.98
C PHE A 44 1.40 16.87 -2.05
N ASP A 45 1.90 16.26 -3.12
CA ASP A 45 1.88 14.81 -3.31
C ASP A 45 2.77 14.10 -2.27
N LEU A 46 3.97 14.64 -2.00
CA LEU A 46 4.91 14.11 -0.99
C LEU A 46 4.43 14.31 0.44
N ARG A 47 3.83 15.47 0.75
CA ARG A 47 3.23 15.75 2.07
C ARG A 47 1.98 14.90 2.31
N GLY A 48 1.52 14.21 1.27
CA GLY A 48 0.40 13.29 1.26
C GLY A 48 -0.94 14.01 1.29
N LYS A 49 -1.84 13.63 0.38
CA LYS A 49 -3.28 13.92 0.47
C LYS A 49 -3.90 13.47 1.81
N PHE A 50 -3.16 12.65 2.57
CA PHE A 50 -3.51 12.05 3.84
C PHE A 50 -2.72 12.65 5.01
N LYS A 51 -2.80 13.97 5.25
CA LYS A 51 -2.66 14.41 6.63
C LYS A 51 -3.80 13.77 7.42
N ARG A 52 -3.52 12.83 8.33
CA ARG A 52 -4.53 12.35 9.29
C ARG A 52 -5.09 13.59 10.01
N PRO A 53 -6.36 13.94 9.82
CA PRO A 53 -6.90 15.12 10.51
C PRO A 53 -6.77 14.90 12.02
N PRO A 54 -6.19 15.84 12.77
CA PRO A 54 -5.93 15.66 14.21
C PRO A 54 -7.24 15.50 15.00
N LEU A 55 -8.34 16.07 14.49
CA LEU A 55 -9.70 15.87 15.00
C LEU A 55 -10.58 15.35 13.85
N LYS A 56 -10.90 14.06 13.86
CA LYS A 56 -11.87 13.47 12.92
C LYS A 56 -13.28 13.70 13.47
N ARG A 57 -14.13 14.41 12.72
CA ARG A 57 -15.57 14.38 12.95
C ARG A 57 -16.10 13.02 12.50
N VAL A 58 -16.05 12.04 13.40
CA VAL A 58 -16.59 10.70 13.17
C VAL A 58 -18.12 10.77 13.27
N ARG A 59 -18.81 10.46 12.18
CA ARG A 59 -20.27 10.29 12.20
C ARG A 59 -20.59 9.00 12.96
N MET A 60 -21.79 8.92 13.55
CA MET A 60 -22.25 7.72 14.25
C MET A 60 -22.06 6.48 13.37
N SER A 61 -21.43 5.43 13.92
CA SER A 61 -21.16 4.21 13.16
C SER A 61 -22.45 3.51 12.80
N ALA A 62 -22.42 2.72 11.71
CA ALA A 62 -23.58 1.92 11.32
C ALA A 62 -24.00 0.95 12.45
N ASP A 63 -23.03 0.36 13.16
CA ASP A 63 -23.28 -0.51 14.31
C ASP A 63 -23.98 0.23 15.47
N ALA A 64 -23.51 1.43 15.82
CA ALA A 64 -24.15 2.27 16.84
C ALA A 64 -25.57 2.69 16.43
N MET A 65 -25.77 3.01 15.14
CA MET A 65 -27.08 3.34 14.59
C MET A 65 -28.03 2.15 14.63
N LEU A 66 -27.58 0.96 14.19
CA LEU A 66 -28.40 -0.25 14.17
C LEU A 66 -28.75 -0.72 15.57
N ARG A 67 -27.82 -0.63 16.53
CA ARG A 67 -28.10 -0.94 17.95
C ARG A 67 -29.10 0.04 18.56
N ALA A 68 -29.05 1.33 18.21
CA ALA A 68 -30.00 2.32 18.69
C ALA A 68 -31.41 2.12 18.08
N LEU A 69 -31.50 1.76 16.80
CA LEU A 69 -32.78 1.59 16.09
C LEU A 69 -33.43 0.23 16.34
N LEU A 70 -32.64 -0.85 16.45
CA LEU A 70 -33.12 -2.23 16.51
C LEU A 70 -32.95 -2.86 17.90
N GLY A 71 -32.34 -2.15 18.85
CA GLY A 71 -32.20 -2.57 20.24
C GLY A 71 -31.59 -3.96 20.38
N SER A 72 -32.26 -4.82 21.16
CA SER A 72 -31.80 -6.18 21.46
C SER A 72 -31.81 -7.14 20.26
N LYS A 73 -32.46 -6.79 19.15
CA LYS A 73 -32.55 -7.61 17.93
C LYS A 73 -31.24 -7.62 17.14
N HIS A 74 -30.43 -6.56 17.24
CA HIS A 74 -29.14 -6.47 16.56
C HIS A 74 -27.98 -6.70 17.54
N LYS A 75 -27.56 -7.96 17.68
CA LYS A 75 -26.41 -8.40 18.50
C LYS A 75 -25.19 -8.83 17.65
N VAL A 76 -25.21 -8.53 16.35
CA VAL A 76 -24.18 -9.00 15.42
C VAL A 76 -23.00 -8.03 15.45
N CYS A 77 -21.82 -8.53 15.81
CA CYS A 77 -20.58 -7.78 15.67
C CYS A 77 -20.17 -7.78 14.19
N MET A 78 -20.25 -6.62 13.52
CA MET A 78 -19.87 -6.48 12.11
C MET A 78 -18.35 -6.32 11.90
N ASP A 79 -17.54 -6.70 12.89
CA ASP A 79 -16.08 -6.69 12.75
C ASP A 79 -15.62 -7.80 11.81
N LEU A 80 -14.61 -7.52 10.99
CA LEU A 80 -14.01 -8.48 10.07
C LEU A 80 -13.59 -9.79 10.77
N ARG A 81 -13.22 -9.68 12.05
CA ARG A 81 -12.80 -10.80 12.90
C ARG A 81 -13.95 -11.72 13.31
N ALA A 82 -15.18 -11.22 13.42
CA ALA A 82 -16.31 -11.99 13.92
C ALA A 82 -16.74 -13.13 12.98
N ASN A 83 -16.45 -13.02 11.68
CA ASN A 83 -16.73 -14.06 10.68
C ASN A 83 -15.58 -15.04 10.46
N LEU A 84 -14.42 -14.84 11.10
CA LEU A 84 -13.31 -15.79 11.02
C LEU A 84 -13.56 -16.94 12.00
N LYS A 85 -13.34 -18.18 11.56
CA LYS A 85 -13.45 -19.36 12.42
C LYS A 85 -12.51 -19.21 13.61
N GLN A 86 -13.07 -19.17 14.82
CA GLN A 86 -12.29 -19.31 16.03
C GLN A 86 -11.65 -20.71 16.00
N VAL A 87 -10.32 -20.76 15.98
CA VAL A 87 -9.61 -22.03 16.20
C VAL A 87 -9.90 -22.42 17.64
N LYS A 88 -10.86 -23.34 17.83
CA LYS A 88 -11.06 -24.02 19.11
C LYS A 88 -9.79 -24.83 19.36
N LYS A 89 -8.92 -24.35 20.26
CA LYS A 89 -7.74 -25.10 20.68
C LYS A 89 -8.11 -26.48 21.24
N GLU A 90 -9.33 -26.64 21.76
CA GLU A 90 -9.84 -27.87 22.35
C GLU A 90 -10.02 -29.04 21.35
N ASP A 91 -10.33 -28.77 20.08
CA ASP A 91 -10.50 -29.83 19.08
C ASP A 91 -9.16 -30.27 18.47
N THR A 92 -8.20 -29.34 18.38
CA THR A 92 -6.85 -29.60 17.84
C THR A 92 -5.98 -30.41 18.80
N GLU A 93 -6.17 -30.30 20.12
CA GLU A 93 -5.45 -31.14 21.09
C GLU A 93 -5.95 -32.59 21.05
N LYS A 94 -7.26 -32.82 21.01
CA LYS A 94 -7.83 -34.18 20.93
C LYS A 94 -7.45 -34.91 19.63
N GLU A 95 -7.39 -34.19 18.51
CA GLU A 95 -7.03 -34.79 17.22
C GLU A 95 -5.51 -35.06 17.08
N LYS A 96 -4.68 -34.35 17.85
CA LYS A 96 -3.23 -34.61 17.95
C LYS A 96 -2.93 -35.80 18.86
N ASP A 97 -3.58 -35.87 20.03
CA ASP A 97 -3.39 -36.97 20.98
C ASP A 97 -3.80 -38.34 20.41
N LEU A 98 -4.79 -38.39 19.52
CA LEU A 98 -5.24 -39.63 18.86
C LEU A 98 -4.30 -40.13 17.76
N ARG A 99 -3.50 -39.25 17.13
CA ARG A 99 -2.59 -39.63 16.02
C ARG A 99 -1.20 -40.06 16.51
N ASP A 100 -0.77 -39.57 17.66
CA ASP A 100 0.58 -39.85 18.20
C ASP A 100 0.69 -41.22 18.92
N VAL A 101 -0.38 -42.03 18.94
CA VAL A 101 -0.40 -43.41 19.50
C VAL A 101 -0.68 -44.45 18.41
N GLY A 102 -0.20 -44.22 17.18
CA GLY A 102 -0.20 -45.19 16.09
C GLY A 102 1.16 -45.90 15.97
N ASP A 103 1.31 -47.03 16.65
CA ASP A 103 2.51 -47.87 16.79
C ASP A 103 3.43 -47.97 15.54
N TRP A 104 4.58 -47.26 15.56
CA TRP A 104 5.61 -47.31 14.52
C TRP A 104 6.46 -48.60 14.53
N ARG A 105 6.30 -49.52 15.50
CA ARG A 105 7.17 -50.70 15.63
C ARG A 105 6.91 -51.82 14.62
N LYS A 106 5.76 -51.82 13.93
CA LYS A 106 5.32 -52.99 13.15
C LYS A 106 6.12 -53.27 11.87
N ASN A 107 6.85 -52.30 11.31
CA ASN A 107 7.54 -52.46 10.02
C ASN A 107 8.93 -53.12 10.14
N ILE A 108 9.50 -53.20 11.34
CA ILE A 108 10.90 -53.65 11.53
C ILE A 108 10.99 -55.18 11.76
N GLU A 109 9.97 -55.82 12.35
CA GLU A 109 10.01 -57.27 12.64
C GLU A 109 9.88 -58.15 11.39
N GLU A 110 9.26 -57.66 10.30
CA GLU A 110 9.05 -58.48 9.09
C GLU A 110 10.35 -58.76 8.29
N LYS A 111 11.47 -58.10 8.64
CA LYS A 111 12.75 -58.25 7.93
C LYS A 111 13.83 -59.03 8.69
N SER A 112 13.56 -59.55 9.89
CA SER A 112 14.57 -60.27 10.69
C SER A 112 14.72 -61.77 10.35
N GLY A 113 13.94 -62.31 9.40
CA GLY A 113 13.82 -63.76 9.17
C GLY A 113 14.41 -64.35 7.88
N MET A 114 15.32 -63.68 7.15
CA MET A 114 15.96 -64.28 5.97
C MET A 114 17.22 -65.08 6.33
N GLU A 115 17.05 -66.19 7.05
CA GLU A 115 18.07 -67.22 7.27
C GLU A 115 17.93 -68.32 6.21
N GLY A 116 18.73 -68.23 5.13
CA GLY A 116 18.75 -69.25 4.08
C GLY A 116 19.53 -68.84 2.82
N ARG A 117 20.56 -69.63 2.47
CA ARG A 117 21.53 -69.39 1.39
C ARG A 117 20.88 -69.01 0.05
N LYS A 118 21.08 -67.77 -0.40
CA LYS A 118 20.79 -67.36 -1.79
C LYS A 118 21.78 -68.01 -2.75
N LYS A 119 21.36 -69.07 -3.44
CA LYS A 119 22.02 -69.58 -4.64
C LYS A 119 21.65 -68.66 -5.81
N MET A 120 22.60 -67.86 -6.26
CA MET A 120 22.58 -67.28 -7.60
C MET A 120 23.60 -68.09 -8.41
N PHE A 121 23.21 -68.64 -9.56
CA PHE A 121 24.03 -68.78 -10.77
C PHE A 121 23.24 -69.54 -11.83
N GLU A 122 23.13 -68.94 -13.01
CA GLU A 122 23.49 -69.58 -14.27
C GLU A 122 23.89 -68.46 -15.25
N GLY A 123 25.17 -68.43 -15.58
CA GLY A 123 25.70 -67.75 -16.74
C GLY A 123 26.58 -68.77 -17.46
N GLY A 124 26.32 -68.99 -18.74
CA GLY A 124 27.13 -69.85 -19.60
C GLY A 124 26.34 -70.48 -20.75
N GLU A 125 26.50 -69.85 -21.93
CA GLU A 125 26.13 -70.26 -23.31
C GLU A 125 24.64 -70.31 -23.71
#